data_AF-A0A7C5DR03-F1
#
_entry.id   AF-A0A7C5DR03-F1
#
_cell.length_a   1.000
_cell.length_b   1.000
_cell.length_c   1.000
_cell.angle_alpha   90.00
_cell.angle_beta   90.00
_cell.angle_gamma   90.00
#
_symmetry.space_group_name_H-M   'P 1'
#
loop_
_entity.id
_entity.type
_entity.pdbx_description
1 polymer ?
#
loop_
_entity_poly.entity_id
_entity_poly.type
_entity_poly.pdbx_seq_one_letter_code
_entity_poly.pdbx_strand_id
1 'polypeptide(L)'
;VCYACSERKDLKERLKVWLRLRTPEQPADDETSILRSMLSWLAASRARYVIANLEDFWFETRQANMPGAGGRYPNWVQRMAKTLEQIQDNTQISDMIGILRVERTHRRRARMGDSR
;
A
#
# COMPACT_ATOMS: atom_id res chain seq x y z
N VAL A 1 -20.98 -15.42 15.54
CA VAL A 1 -20.32 -14.51 14.56
C VAL A 1 -19.35 -13.64 15.34
N CYS A 2 -18.06 -13.65 15.00
CA CYS A 2 -17.06 -12.87 15.74
C CYS A 2 -17.20 -11.38 15.40
N TYR A 3 -17.57 -10.54 16.37
CA TYR A 3 -17.89 -9.11 16.18
C TYR A 3 -16.77 -8.31 15.48
N ALA A 4 -15.51 -8.61 15.82
CA ALA A 4 -14.34 -7.99 15.19
C ALA A 4 -14.19 -8.34 13.69
N CYS A 5 -14.71 -9.49 13.27
CA CYS A 5 -14.64 -9.92 11.88
C CYS A 5 -15.68 -9.18 11.00
N SER A 6 -16.88 -8.92 11.54
CA SER A 6 -17.88 -8.09 10.87
C SER A 6 -17.43 -6.63 10.75
N GLU A 7 -16.87 -6.03 11.81
CA GLU A 7 -16.37 -4.66 11.76
C GLU A 7 -15.23 -4.48 10.75
N ARG A 8 -14.29 -5.44 10.70
CA ARG A 8 -13.20 -5.42 9.70
C ARG A 8 -13.73 -5.52 8.27
N LYS A 9 -14.76 -6.36 8.04
CA LYS A 9 -15.38 -6.49 6.73
C LYS A 9 -16.04 -5.17 6.31
N ASP A 10 -16.80 -4.56 7.20
CA ASP A 10 -17.49 -3.30 6.93
C ASP A 10 -16.50 -2.15 6.68
N LEU A 11 -15.41 -2.11 7.45
CA LEU A 11 -14.34 -1.12 7.23
C LEU A 11 -13.68 -1.28 5.87
N LYS A 12 -13.42 -2.52 5.42
CA LYS A 12 -12.85 -2.78 4.10
C LYS A 12 -13.79 -2.33 2.97
N GLU A 13 -15.08 -2.60 3.08
CA GLU A 13 -16.05 -2.16 2.07
C GLU A 13 -16.16 -0.62 2.02
N ARG A 14 -16.18 0.04 3.18
CA ARG A 14 -16.14 1.51 3.25
C ARG A 14 -14.86 2.09 2.65
N LEU A 15 -13.72 1.43 2.87
CA LEU A 15 -12.43 1.84 2.29
C LEU A 15 -12.48 1.75 0.75
N LYS A 16 -13.00 0.66 0.18
CA LYS A 16 -13.15 0.52 -1.29
C LYS A 16 -14.00 1.64 -1.88
N VAL A 17 -15.15 1.92 -1.28
CA VAL A 17 -16.04 3.01 -1.71
C VAL A 17 -15.30 4.35 -1.64
N TRP A 18 -14.62 4.61 -0.53
CA TRP A 18 -13.89 5.86 -0.35
C TRP A 18 -12.73 6.01 -1.37
N LEU A 19 -12.00 4.94 -1.68
CA LEU A 19 -10.94 4.95 -2.69
C LEU A 19 -11.51 5.26 -4.08
N ARG A 20 -12.61 4.62 -4.48
CA ARG A 20 -13.27 4.91 -5.77
C ARG A 20 -13.64 6.38 -5.92
N LEU A 21 -14.06 7.04 -4.84
CA LEU A 21 -14.38 8.47 -4.85
C LEU A 21 -13.13 9.37 -4.90
N ARG A 22 -11.99 8.92 -4.39
CA ARG A 22 -10.75 9.71 -4.32
C ARG A 22 -9.79 9.47 -5.49
N THR A 23 -9.92 8.34 -6.17
CA THR A 23 -9.12 7.97 -7.33
C THR A 23 -10.05 7.49 -8.45
N PRO A 24 -10.90 8.37 -9.02
CA PRO A 24 -11.91 7.95 -10.00
C PRO A 24 -11.32 7.34 -11.28
N GLU A 25 -10.09 7.73 -11.64
CA GLU A 25 -9.32 7.16 -12.76
C GLU A 25 -8.79 5.73 -12.48
N GLN A 26 -8.98 5.21 -11.27
CA GLN A 26 -8.43 3.93 -10.81
C GLN A 26 -9.53 3.12 -10.09
N PRO A 27 -10.24 2.22 -10.80
CA PRO A 27 -11.32 1.45 -10.22
C PRO A 27 -10.78 0.41 -9.23
N ALA A 28 -11.05 0.60 -7.93
CA ALA A 28 -10.56 -0.25 -6.83
C ALA A 28 -11.43 -1.53 -6.66
N ASP A 29 -11.36 -2.43 -7.64
CA ASP A 29 -12.24 -3.59 -7.77
C ASP A 29 -11.59 -4.93 -7.36
N ASP A 30 -10.26 -5.01 -7.50
CA ASP A 30 -9.41 -6.15 -7.13
C ASP A 30 -8.27 -5.69 -6.21
N GLU A 31 -7.52 -6.63 -5.62
CA GLU A 31 -6.44 -6.31 -4.67
C GLU A 31 -5.36 -5.40 -5.27
N THR A 32 -5.02 -5.59 -6.55
CA THR A 32 -3.99 -4.81 -7.24
C THR A 32 -4.47 -3.39 -7.49
N SER A 33 -5.70 -3.23 -7.95
CA SER A 33 -6.28 -1.91 -8.16
C SER A 33 -6.53 -1.17 -6.85
N ILE A 34 -6.95 -1.85 -5.78
CA ILE A 34 -7.04 -1.28 -4.43
C ILE A 34 -5.67 -0.78 -3.95
N LEU A 35 -4.61 -1.59 -4.05
CA LEU A 35 -3.26 -1.19 -3.66
C LEU A 35 -2.78 0.02 -4.48
N ARG A 36 -3.00 0.00 -5.79
CA ARG A 36 -2.70 1.12 -6.69
C ARG A 36 -3.39 2.40 -6.26
N SER A 37 -4.70 2.37 -6.00
CA SER A 37 -5.46 3.53 -5.52
C SER A 37 -4.95 4.05 -4.17
N MET A 38 -4.61 3.16 -3.24
CA MET A 38 -4.04 3.55 -1.93
C MET A 38 -2.70 4.25 -2.10
N LEU A 39 -1.79 3.71 -2.93
CA LEU A 39 -0.48 4.28 -3.18
C LEU A 39 -0.58 5.64 -3.87
N SER A 40 -1.42 5.77 -4.90
CA SER A 40 -1.69 7.04 -5.58
C SER A 40 -2.16 8.11 -4.60
N TRP A 41 -3.16 7.77 -3.77
CA TRP A 41 -3.74 8.71 -2.81
C TRP A 41 -2.74 9.12 -1.73
N LEU A 42 -2.00 8.16 -1.16
CA LEU A 42 -0.96 8.45 -0.16
C LEU A 42 0.17 9.32 -0.74
N ALA A 43 0.60 9.03 -1.96
CA ALA A 43 1.66 9.76 -2.64
C ALA A 43 1.26 11.22 -2.95
N ALA A 44 0.02 11.45 -3.37
CA ALA A 44 -0.52 12.78 -3.64
C ALA A 44 -0.75 13.63 -2.37
N SER A 45 -0.74 13.02 -1.18
CA SER A 45 -1.02 13.68 0.09
C SER A 45 -0.02 14.80 0.45
N ARG A 46 -0.37 15.61 1.45
CA ARG A 46 0.53 16.63 2.01
C ARG A 46 1.66 16.04 2.87
N ALA A 47 1.72 14.72 3.07
CA ALA A 47 2.78 14.10 3.86
C ALA A 47 4.17 14.43 3.29
N ARG A 48 5.12 14.74 4.19
CA ARG A 48 6.51 15.00 3.78
C ARG A 48 7.19 13.72 3.30
N TYR A 49 6.85 12.58 3.90
CA TYR A 49 7.35 11.27 3.55
C TYR A 49 6.17 10.30 3.39
N VAL A 50 6.31 9.38 2.46
CA VAL A 50 5.38 8.26 2.23
C VAL A 50 6.23 7.01 2.22
N ILE A 51 5.82 6.01 2.99
CA ILE A 51 6.52 4.74 3.13
C ILE A 51 5.58 3.66 2.62
N ALA A 52 6.09 2.79 1.77
CA ALA A 52 5.40 1.59 1.33
C ALA A 52 6.19 0.38 1.82
N ASN A 53 5.50 -0.65 2.31
CA ASN A 53 6.17 -1.90 2.63
C ASN A 53 6.42 -2.67 1.33
N LEU A 54 7.61 -3.25 1.17
CA LEU A 54 7.94 -4.02 -0.05
C LEU A 54 7.01 -5.22 -0.19
N GLU A 55 6.65 -5.84 0.93
CA GLU A 55 5.80 -7.04 0.98
C GLU A 55 4.40 -6.84 0.41
N ASP A 56 3.90 -5.61 0.40
CA ASP A 56 2.61 -5.28 -0.20
C ASP A 56 2.62 -5.54 -1.72
N PHE A 57 3.78 -5.39 -2.38
CA PHE A 57 3.89 -5.53 -3.84
C PHE A 57 3.83 -6.97 -4.35
N TRP A 58 3.95 -7.96 -3.47
CA TRP A 58 3.68 -9.36 -3.78
C TRP A 58 2.57 -9.95 -2.90
N PHE A 59 1.78 -9.08 -2.26
CA PHE A 59 0.63 -9.45 -1.44
C PHE A 59 0.95 -10.48 -0.35
N GLU A 60 2.06 -10.27 0.38
CA GLU A 60 2.39 -11.12 1.51
C GLU A 60 1.22 -11.16 2.51
N THR A 61 0.84 -12.36 2.93
CA THR A 61 -0.28 -12.56 3.86
C THR A 61 0.19 -12.98 5.24
N ARG A 62 1.46 -13.38 5.37
CA ARG A 62 2.07 -13.74 6.63
C ARG A 62 2.55 -12.50 7.38
N GLN A 63 2.43 -12.52 8.69
CA GLN A 63 2.82 -11.39 9.53
C GLN A 63 4.27 -11.60 9.99
N ALA A 64 5.16 -10.62 9.77
CA ALA A 64 6.51 -10.69 10.32
C ALA A 64 6.52 -10.67 11.86
N ASN A 65 5.50 -10.04 12.46
CA ASN A 65 5.32 -9.95 13.90
C ASN A 65 3.83 -9.96 14.25
N MET A 66 3.45 -10.84 15.18
CA MET A 66 2.15 -10.89 15.83
C MET A 66 2.32 -10.47 17.30
N PRO A 67 1.91 -9.23 17.66
CA PRO A 67 1.96 -8.75 19.04
C PRO A 67 1.21 -9.66 20.00
N GLY A 68 1.77 -9.89 21.19
CA GLY A 68 1.13 -10.72 22.23
C GLY A 68 1.09 -12.23 21.92
N ALA A 69 1.72 -12.69 20.84
CA ALA A 69 1.74 -14.10 20.51
C ALA A 69 2.65 -14.94 21.43
N GLY A 70 3.66 -14.34 22.06
CA GLY A 70 4.67 -15.08 22.80
C GLY A 70 5.29 -16.18 21.92
N GLY A 71 5.44 -17.41 22.45
CA GLY A 71 5.93 -18.56 21.69
C GLY A 71 4.91 -19.20 20.72
N ARG A 72 3.68 -18.67 20.62
CA ARG A 72 2.63 -19.28 19.77
C ARG A 72 2.74 -18.90 18.30
N TYR A 73 3.52 -17.86 17.97
CA TYR A 73 3.74 -17.43 16.59
C TYR A 73 5.22 -17.17 16.36
N PRO A 74 5.78 -17.63 15.21
CA PRO A 74 7.18 -17.43 14.89
C PRO A 74 7.45 -15.97 14.47
N ASN A 75 7.55 -15.08 15.45
CA ASN A 75 7.87 -13.66 15.24
C ASN A 75 9.33 -13.48 14.79
N TRP A 76 9.58 -12.52 13.91
CA TRP A 76 10.90 -12.05 13.49
C TRP A 76 11.81 -13.08 12.81
N VAL A 77 11.27 -14.22 12.41
CA VAL A 77 12.03 -15.27 11.70
C VAL A 77 11.69 -15.37 10.22
N GLN A 78 10.64 -14.68 9.76
CA GLN A 78 10.23 -14.73 8.36
C GLN A 78 11.22 -13.97 7.48
N ARG A 79 11.69 -14.66 6.43
CA ARG A 79 12.48 -14.06 5.36
C ARG A 79 11.53 -13.50 4.30
N MET A 80 11.97 -12.45 3.59
CA MET A 80 11.24 -11.94 2.42
C MET A 80 11.09 -13.03 1.35
N ALA A 81 9.93 -13.05 0.69
CA ALA A 81 9.62 -14.02 -0.35
C ALA A 81 10.44 -13.82 -1.65
N LYS A 82 11.08 -12.66 -1.80
CA LYS A 82 11.87 -12.28 -2.98
C LYS A 82 13.27 -11.83 -2.56
N THR A 83 14.28 -12.18 -3.35
CA THR A 83 15.61 -11.59 -3.24
C THR A 83 15.63 -10.17 -3.81
N LEU A 84 16.71 -9.42 -3.56
CA LEU A 84 16.84 -8.06 -4.11
C LEU A 84 16.89 -8.05 -5.63
N GLU A 85 17.56 -9.03 -6.24
CA GLU A 85 17.66 -9.20 -7.70
C GLU A 85 16.27 -9.48 -8.28
N GLN A 86 15.52 -10.40 -7.65
CA GLN A 86 14.15 -10.69 -8.05
C GLN A 86 13.21 -9.49 -7.91
N ILE A 87 13.48 -8.58 -6.97
CA ILE A 87 12.71 -7.33 -6.84
C ILE A 87 13.08 -6.36 -7.96
N GLN A 88 14.38 -6.23 -8.28
CA GLN A 88 14.87 -5.35 -9.34
C GLN A 88 14.35 -5.75 -10.73
N ASP A 89 14.28 -7.06 -11.00
CA ASP A 89 13.86 -7.60 -12.30
C ASP A 89 12.33 -7.69 -12.45
N ASN A 90 11.56 -7.38 -11.40
CA ASN A 90 10.11 -7.52 -11.42
C ASN A 90 9.42 -6.26 -11.93
N THR A 91 8.91 -6.33 -13.17
CA THR A 91 8.20 -5.22 -13.82
C THR A 91 6.95 -4.78 -13.07
N GLN A 92 6.16 -5.70 -12.51
CA GLN A 92 4.96 -5.36 -11.74
C GLN A 92 5.29 -4.54 -10.47
N ILE A 93 6.38 -4.90 -9.77
CA ILE A 93 6.86 -4.13 -8.62
C ILE A 93 7.35 -2.75 -9.08
N SER A 94 8.15 -2.69 -10.15
CA SER A 94 8.65 -1.44 -10.71
C SER A 94 7.51 -0.49 -11.13
N ASP A 95 6.49 -1.01 -11.80
CA ASP A 95 5.30 -0.26 -12.22
C ASP A 95 4.55 0.30 -11.00
N MET A 96 4.41 -0.50 -9.95
CA MET A 96 3.73 -0.07 -8.72
C MET A 96 4.50 1.01 -7.97
N ILE A 97 5.83 0.89 -7.89
CA ILE A 97 6.70 1.93 -7.35
C ILE A 97 6.67 3.19 -8.23
N GLY A 98 6.51 3.03 -9.55
CA GLY A 98 6.37 4.11 -10.52
C GLY A 98 5.24 5.08 -10.17
N ILE A 99 4.11 4.58 -9.65
CA ILE A 99 2.98 5.39 -9.19
C ILE A 99 3.42 6.37 -8.09
N LEU A 100 4.16 5.90 -7.09
CA LEU A 100 4.69 6.76 -6.02
C LEU A 100 5.59 7.85 -6.59
N ARG A 101 6.48 7.51 -7.53
CA ARG A 101 7.41 8.47 -8.14
C ARG A 101 6.66 9.57 -8.90
N VAL A 102 5.67 9.19 -9.71
CA VAL A 102 4.90 10.13 -10.53
C VAL A 102 4.16 11.12 -9.64
N GLU A 103 3.33 10.64 -8.72
CA GLU A 103 2.52 11.47 -7.83
C GLU A 103 3.36 12.40 -6.95
N ARG A 104 4.47 11.89 -6.40
CA ARG A 104 5.38 12.71 -5.58
C ARG A 104 6.07 13.80 -6.39
N THR A 105 6.38 13.54 -7.66
CA THR A 105 6.97 14.55 -8.55
C THR A 105 5.96 15.65 -8.87
N HIS A 106 4.72 15.29 -9.19
CA HIS A 106 3.63 16.26 -9.38
C HIS A 106 3.44 17.13 -8.14
N ARG A 107 3.42 16.54 -6.95
CA ARG A 107 3.23 17.32 -5.71
C ARG A 107 4.41 18.25 -5.42
N ARG A 108 5.65 17.82 -5.66
CA ARG A 108 6.84 18.67 -5.51
C ARG A 108 6.77 19.89 -6.42
N ARG A 109 6.41 19.71 -7.68
CA ARG A 109 6.23 20.81 -8.65
C ARG A 109 5.14 21.77 -8.19
N ALA A 110 3.99 21.25 -7.76
CA ALA A 110 2.89 22.06 -7.24
C ALA A 110 3.31 22.90 -6.01
N ARG A 111 4.12 22.35 -5.09
CA ARG A 111 4.65 23.11 -3.95
C ARG A 111 5.61 24.24 -4.37
N MET A 112 6.47 23.99 -5.35
CA MET A 112 7.43 25.00 -5.83
C MET A 112 6.74 26.12 -6.63
N GLY A 113 5.64 25.83 -7.32
CA GLY A 113 4.83 26.83 -8.03
C GLY A 113 4.01 27.74 -7.11
N ASP A 114 3.66 27.26 -5.91
CA ASP A 114 2.87 27.98 -4.88
C ASP A 114 3.74 28.87 -3.96
N SER A 115 5.04 29.00 -4.27
CA SER A 115 6.01 29.79 -3.50
C SER A 115 6.37 31.13 -4.18
N ARG A 116 5.50 31.64 -5.06
CA ARG A 116 5.65 32.94 -5.74
C ARG A 116 4.57 33.91 -5.32
#